data_AF-A0A2E7VFN7-F1
#
_entry.id   AF-A0A2E7VFN7-F1
#
_cell.length_a   1.000
_cell.length_b   1.000
_cell.length_c   1.000
_cell.angle_alpha   90.00
_cell.angle_beta   90.00
_cell.angle_gamma   90.00
#
_symmetry.space_group_name_H-M   'P 1'
#
loop_
_entity.id
_entity.type
_entity.pdbx_description
1 polymer ?
#
loop_
_entity_poly.entity_id
_entity_poly.type
_entity_poly.pdbx_seq_one_letter_code
_entity_poly.pdbx_strand_id
1 'polypeptide(L)'
;MKTTQVIAPLLSLALSLFLSSCGDEHHHHGEGHHHDAPHGGALIELGEHGTGFNLEMVHDSESGDLGIHVYDGHVSNPERIKQESIGLTVKVNGKEQAVSLAAVANPAFDESVGDTSLFQAKAALPGVKEFEGIIQSVTINGRSFDNVAFSYPADDDHHEH
;
A
#
# COMPACT_ATOMS: atom_id res chain seq x y z
N MET A 1 43.25 -47.22 9.13
CA MET A 1 44.13 -47.54 7.97
C MET A 1 43.49 -48.66 7.16
N LYS A 2 42.98 -48.37 5.97
CA LYS A 2 42.55 -49.34 4.95
C LYS A 2 42.46 -48.63 3.58
N THR A 3 43.46 -48.93 2.75
CA THR A 3 43.44 -49.16 1.29
C THR A 3 42.88 -48.09 0.33
N THR A 4 43.83 -47.43 -0.34
CA THR A 4 43.85 -46.93 -1.73
C THR A 4 43.38 -47.98 -2.75
N GLN A 5 42.59 -47.63 -3.79
CA GLN A 5 42.98 -47.68 -5.23
C GLN A 5 41.81 -47.24 -6.18
N VAL A 6 41.90 -46.10 -6.91
CA VAL A 6 42.28 -45.83 -8.34
C VAL A 6 41.16 -46.01 -9.39
N ILE A 7 41.20 -45.11 -10.40
CA ILE A 7 40.90 -45.26 -11.85
C ILE A 7 39.69 -44.43 -12.39
N ALA A 8 40.01 -43.35 -13.12
CA ALA A 8 39.19 -42.67 -14.14
C ALA A 8 39.21 -43.48 -15.47
N PRO A 9 38.30 -43.37 -16.50
CA PRO A 9 37.94 -42.11 -17.20
C PRO A 9 36.55 -42.06 -17.92
N LEU A 10 36.29 -40.91 -18.59
CA LEU A 10 35.44 -40.60 -19.77
C LEU A 10 34.32 -41.57 -20.21
N LEU A 11 33.10 -41.05 -20.42
CA LEU A 11 32.37 -41.19 -21.70
C LEU A 11 31.22 -40.18 -21.87
N SER A 12 31.23 -39.48 -23.00
CA SER A 12 30.18 -38.56 -23.47
C SER A 12 28.86 -39.26 -23.76
N LEU A 13 27.73 -38.58 -23.52
CA LEU A 13 26.51 -38.79 -24.30
C LEU A 13 25.75 -37.47 -24.45
N ALA A 14 25.90 -36.86 -25.63
CA ALA A 14 24.99 -35.83 -26.11
C ALA A 14 23.73 -36.54 -26.66
N LEU A 15 22.55 -36.16 -26.17
CA LEU A 15 21.29 -36.49 -26.81
C LEU A 15 20.40 -35.24 -26.83
N SER A 16 20.37 -34.61 -28.00
CA SER A 16 19.44 -33.55 -28.37
C SER A 16 18.05 -34.14 -28.60
N LEU A 17 17.09 -33.77 -27.74
CA LEU A 17 15.66 -33.88 -28.07
C LEU A 17 15.14 -32.49 -28.46
N PHE A 18 14.82 -32.34 -29.74
CA PHE A 18 13.90 -31.33 -30.22
C PHE A 18 12.49 -31.77 -29.84
N LEU A 19 11.84 -31.04 -28.94
CA LEU A 19 10.38 -31.03 -28.82
C LEU A 19 9.89 -29.63 -29.17
N SER A 20 9.34 -29.50 -30.38
CA SER A 20 8.37 -28.45 -30.68
C SER A 20 7.17 -28.69 -29.78
N SER A 21 7.04 -27.90 -28.71
CA SER A 21 5.80 -27.80 -27.95
C SER A 21 5.03 -26.63 -28.51
N CYS A 22 3.88 -26.95 -29.12
CA CYS A 22 2.84 -26.00 -29.49
C CYS A 22 2.45 -25.14 -28.29
N GLY A 23 2.08 -23.88 -28.58
CA GLY A 23 1.62 -22.93 -27.60
C GLY A 23 0.34 -23.38 -26.90
N ASP A 24 0.24 -22.97 -25.64
CA ASP A 24 -1.02 -22.75 -24.95
C ASP A 24 -0.84 -21.47 -24.10
N GLU A 25 -1.88 -20.65 -24.18
CA GLU A 25 -1.93 -19.25 -23.81
C GLU A 25 -2.41 -19.21 -22.35
N HIS A 26 -1.49 -19.31 -21.40
CA HIS A 26 -1.86 -19.13 -20.00
C HIS A 26 -2.05 -17.64 -19.70
N HIS A 27 -3.24 -17.16 -20.02
CA HIS A 27 -3.82 -15.97 -19.41
C HIS A 27 -3.93 -16.22 -17.91
N HIS A 28 -2.90 -15.83 -17.16
CA HIS A 28 -3.02 -15.61 -15.73
C HIS A 28 -3.92 -14.38 -15.55
N HIS A 29 -5.22 -14.61 -15.43
CA HIS A 29 -6.10 -13.67 -14.78
C HIS A 29 -5.63 -13.57 -13.33
N GLY A 30 -4.97 -12.49 -12.97
CA GLY A 30 -4.79 -12.15 -11.57
C GLY A 30 -6.16 -11.75 -11.05
N GLU A 31 -6.79 -12.61 -10.24
CA GLU A 31 -7.90 -12.18 -9.39
C GLU A 31 -7.37 -11.02 -8.52
N GLY A 32 -7.75 -9.78 -8.85
CA GLY A 32 -7.50 -8.63 -7.99
C GLY A 32 -8.21 -8.85 -6.66
N HIS A 33 -7.45 -8.97 -5.58
CA HIS A 33 -8.01 -9.07 -4.25
C HIS A 33 -8.41 -7.67 -3.78
N HIS A 34 -9.67 -7.31 -4.01
CA HIS A 34 -10.21 -6.08 -3.45
C HIS A 34 -10.34 -6.21 -1.93
N HIS A 35 -9.72 -5.30 -1.19
CA HIS A 35 -9.88 -5.18 0.26
C HIS A 35 -10.96 -4.14 0.57
N ASP A 36 -11.84 -4.42 1.53
CA ASP A 36 -12.82 -3.44 1.99
C ASP A 36 -12.18 -2.45 2.97
N ALA A 37 -12.47 -1.16 2.81
CA ALA A 37 -12.01 -0.10 3.71
C ALA A 37 -12.67 -0.24 5.11
N PRO A 38 -11.91 -0.48 6.19
CA PRO A 38 -12.49 -0.77 7.52
C PRO A 38 -13.37 0.32 8.12
N HIS A 39 -13.17 1.57 7.72
CA HIS A 39 -13.89 2.76 8.18
C HIS A 39 -14.71 3.42 7.05
N GLY A 40 -14.89 2.74 5.92
CA GLY A 40 -15.63 3.26 4.76
C GLY A 40 -14.90 4.39 4.02
N GLY A 41 -13.59 4.49 4.20
CA GLY A 41 -12.74 5.46 3.51
C GLY A 41 -12.31 5.02 2.10
N ALA A 42 -11.36 5.76 1.54
CA ALA A 42 -10.65 5.41 0.31
C ALA A 42 -9.36 4.67 0.64
N LEU A 43 -9.16 3.47 0.08
CA LEU A 43 -7.90 2.74 0.21
C LEU A 43 -6.86 3.24 -0.79
N ILE A 44 -5.62 3.34 -0.33
CA ILE A 44 -4.47 3.80 -1.11
C ILE A 44 -3.38 2.75 -0.93
N GLU A 45 -3.17 1.94 -1.96
CA GLU A 45 -2.13 0.90 -1.96
C GLU A 45 -0.73 1.53 -2.06
N LEU A 46 0.19 1.07 -1.21
CA LEU A 46 1.58 1.52 -1.17
C LEU A 46 2.53 0.36 -1.47
N GLY A 47 3.20 0.42 -2.61
CA GLY A 47 4.14 -0.61 -3.05
C GLY A 47 3.47 -1.70 -3.88
N GLU A 48 4.09 -2.89 -3.92
CA GLU A 48 3.58 -4.01 -4.71
C GLU A 48 2.39 -4.69 -4.02
N HIS A 49 1.33 -4.98 -4.79
CA HIS A 49 0.08 -5.55 -4.31
C HIS A 49 0.31 -6.80 -3.44
N GLY A 50 -0.35 -6.87 -2.27
CA GLY A 50 -0.21 -7.98 -1.30
C GLY A 50 1.10 -8.05 -0.49
N THR A 51 2.12 -7.25 -0.84
CA THR A 51 3.42 -7.19 -0.09
C THR A 51 3.78 -5.78 0.40
N GLY A 52 2.98 -4.80 -0.01
CA GLY A 52 3.05 -3.41 0.36
C GLY A 52 2.36 -3.11 1.70
N PHE A 53 1.83 -1.90 1.77
CA PHE A 53 1.02 -1.39 2.86
C PHE A 53 -0.22 -0.74 2.27
N ASN A 54 -1.19 -0.42 3.12
CA ASN A 54 -2.34 0.37 2.71
C ASN A 54 -2.50 1.56 3.63
N LEU A 55 -2.94 2.67 3.05
CA LEU A 55 -3.53 3.75 3.82
C LEU A 55 -5.03 3.75 3.58
N GLU A 56 -5.79 4.08 4.60
CA GLU A 56 -7.21 4.39 4.46
C GLU A 56 -7.41 5.87 4.76
N MET A 57 -7.77 6.64 3.75
CA MET A 57 -8.22 8.03 3.89
C MET A 57 -9.68 8.03 4.31
N VAL A 58 -10.02 8.66 5.43
CA VAL A 58 -11.40 8.81 5.92
C VAL A 58 -11.74 10.30 5.96
N HIS A 59 -12.92 10.67 5.48
CA HIS A 59 -13.38 12.05 5.50
C HIS A 59 -14.84 12.15 5.97
N ASP A 60 -15.07 13.01 6.95
CA ASP A 60 -16.40 13.49 7.31
C ASP A 60 -16.65 14.84 6.63
N SER A 61 -17.50 14.82 5.60
CA SER A 61 -17.84 16.03 4.82
C SER A 61 -18.60 17.10 5.61
N GLU A 62 -19.29 16.75 6.70
CA GLU A 62 -20.03 17.73 7.51
C GLU A 62 -19.08 18.52 8.40
N SER A 63 -18.25 17.82 9.18
CA SER A 63 -17.28 18.45 10.08
C SER A 63 -16.03 18.96 9.35
N GLY A 64 -15.70 18.36 8.21
CA GLY A 64 -14.45 18.60 7.48
C GLY A 64 -13.27 17.79 8.01
N ASP A 65 -13.50 16.86 8.94
CA ASP A 65 -12.44 16.06 9.55
C ASP A 65 -11.83 15.10 8.52
N LEU A 66 -10.51 14.91 8.62
CA LEU A 66 -9.75 13.94 7.86
C LEU A 66 -9.02 12.98 8.79
N GLY A 67 -8.94 11.72 8.39
CA GLY A 67 -8.18 10.67 9.05
C GLY A 67 -7.37 9.87 8.03
N ILE A 68 -6.17 9.44 8.43
CA ILE A 68 -5.41 8.41 7.73
C ILE A 68 -5.14 7.28 8.72
N HIS A 69 -5.60 6.08 8.38
CA HIS A 69 -5.20 4.85 9.05
C HIS A 69 -4.12 4.16 8.22
N VAL A 70 -3.14 3.56 8.89
CA VAL A 70 -2.04 2.84 8.26
C VAL A 70 -2.19 1.35 8.53
N TYR A 71 -2.06 0.51 7.50
CA TYR A 71 -2.24 -0.94 7.58
C TYR A 71 -1.15 -1.73 6.85
N ASP A 72 -1.10 -3.03 7.14
CA ASP A 72 -0.42 -4.02 6.30
C ASP A 72 -1.00 -4.12 4.88
N GLY A 73 -0.33 -4.91 4.03
CA GLY A 73 -0.70 -5.09 2.63
C GLY A 73 -2.07 -5.72 2.39
N HIS A 74 -2.70 -6.32 3.40
CA HIS A 74 -4.02 -6.96 3.30
C HIS A 74 -5.10 -6.25 4.10
N VAL A 75 -4.81 -5.04 4.59
CA VAL A 75 -5.73 -4.23 5.42
C VAL A 75 -6.26 -5.00 6.64
N SER A 76 -5.46 -5.94 7.13
CA SER A 76 -5.87 -6.87 8.20
C SER A 76 -5.40 -6.41 9.57
N ASN A 77 -4.24 -5.74 9.62
CA ASN A 77 -3.63 -5.25 10.85
C ASN A 77 -3.20 -3.79 10.71
N PRO A 78 -3.52 -2.92 11.68
CA PRO A 78 -2.95 -1.58 11.74
C PRO A 78 -1.43 -1.62 11.90
N GLU A 79 -0.73 -0.77 11.17
CA GLU A 79 0.73 -0.68 11.17
C GLU A 79 1.16 0.65 11.80
N ARG A 80 1.90 0.59 12.91
CA ARG A 80 2.39 1.80 13.56
C ARG A 80 3.59 2.35 12.83
N ILE A 81 3.64 3.67 12.70
CA ILE A 81 4.77 4.35 12.09
C ILE A 81 5.30 5.46 12.98
N LYS A 82 6.60 5.69 12.87
CA LYS A 82 7.31 6.71 13.64
C LYS A 82 7.32 8.05 12.93
N GLN A 83 6.18 8.77 12.99
CA GLN A 83 6.02 10.11 12.43
C GLN A 83 5.11 10.95 13.33
N GLU A 84 5.44 12.23 13.50
CA GLU A 84 4.59 13.18 14.21
C GLU A 84 3.41 13.67 13.37
N SER A 85 3.55 13.63 12.04
CA SER A 85 2.50 14.04 11.11
C SER A 85 2.68 13.42 9.72
N ILE A 86 1.58 13.39 8.96
CA ILE A 86 1.55 13.14 7.51
C ILE A 86 1.05 14.41 6.82
N GLY A 87 1.82 14.89 5.85
CA GLY A 87 1.45 16.07 5.05
C GLY A 87 0.72 15.67 3.78
N LEU A 88 -0.33 16.42 3.43
CA LEU A 88 -1.08 16.30 2.20
C LEU A 88 -1.07 17.62 1.42
N THR A 89 -1.06 17.51 0.10
CA THR A 89 -1.54 18.56 -0.80
C THR A 89 -2.90 18.13 -1.32
N VAL A 90 -3.95 18.89 -1.05
CA VAL A 90 -5.32 18.58 -1.48
C VAL A 90 -5.79 19.58 -2.52
N LYS A 91 -6.40 19.12 -3.59
CA LYS A 91 -7.00 19.96 -4.63
C LYS A 91 -8.52 19.92 -4.55
N VAL A 92 -9.12 21.07 -4.26
CA VAL A 92 -10.57 21.26 -4.18
C VAL A 92 -10.96 22.35 -5.17
N ASN A 93 -11.87 22.06 -6.11
CA ASN A 93 -12.32 23.01 -7.12
C ASN A 93 -11.16 23.70 -7.88
N GLY A 94 -10.11 22.93 -8.19
CA GLY A 94 -8.92 23.42 -8.91
C GLY A 94 -7.95 24.26 -8.08
N LYS A 95 -8.17 24.40 -6.76
CA LYS A 95 -7.25 25.08 -5.85
C LYS A 95 -6.56 24.07 -4.95
N GLU A 96 -5.23 24.16 -4.89
CA GLU A 96 -4.42 23.37 -3.98
C GLU A 96 -4.36 24.03 -2.59
N GLN A 97 -4.39 23.20 -1.56
CA GLN A 97 -4.14 23.59 -0.17
C GLN A 97 -3.33 22.51 0.55
N ALA A 98 -2.45 22.93 1.45
CA ALA A 98 -1.69 22.01 2.28
C ALA A 98 -2.48 21.66 3.55
N VAL A 99 -2.52 20.38 3.89
CA VAL A 99 -3.13 19.87 5.14
C VAL A 99 -2.08 19.04 5.87
N SER A 100 -1.99 19.18 7.19
CA SER A 100 -1.12 18.35 8.03
C SER A 100 -1.99 17.56 9.00
N LEU A 101 -1.89 16.23 8.94
CA LEU A 101 -2.57 15.32 9.84
C LEU A 101 -1.60 14.95 10.96
N ALA A 102 -1.96 15.25 12.21
CA ALA A 102 -1.14 14.96 13.37
C ALA A 102 -1.32 13.52 13.83
N ALA A 103 -0.25 12.90 14.31
CA ALA A 103 -0.28 11.59 14.95
C ALA A 103 -1.23 11.61 16.17
N VAL A 104 -2.10 10.61 16.25
CA VAL A 104 -3.08 10.44 17.34
C VAL A 104 -2.63 9.30 18.25
N ALA A 105 -2.45 9.59 19.54
CA ALA A 105 -2.19 8.54 20.53
C ALA A 105 -3.44 7.71 20.79
N ASN A 106 -3.26 6.40 20.98
CA ASN A 106 -4.32 5.49 21.40
C ASN A 106 -3.82 4.61 22.58
N PRO A 107 -4.04 5.05 23.82
CA PRO A 107 -3.53 4.35 25.00
C PRO A 107 -4.08 2.93 25.16
N ALA A 108 -5.25 2.62 24.60
CA ALA A 108 -5.82 1.28 24.65
C ALA A 108 -4.96 0.25 23.88
N PHE A 109 -4.16 0.73 22.93
CA PHE A 109 -3.24 -0.08 22.14
C PHE A 109 -1.77 0.27 22.42
N ASP A 110 -1.44 1.07 23.43
CA ASP A 110 -0.07 1.53 23.67
C ASP A 110 0.53 2.32 22.47
N GLU A 111 -0.31 3.08 21.77
CA GLU A 111 0.11 4.02 20.73
C GLU A 111 0.33 5.41 21.33
N SER A 112 1.33 6.13 20.82
CA SER A 112 1.71 7.46 21.28
C SER A 112 1.81 8.45 20.11
N VAL A 113 1.83 9.75 20.42
CA VAL A 113 2.11 10.77 19.39
C VAL A 113 3.52 10.53 18.87
N GLY A 114 3.67 10.33 17.56
CA GLY A 114 4.95 9.96 16.96
C GLY A 114 5.19 8.45 16.83
N ASP A 115 4.27 7.59 17.29
CA ASP A 115 4.32 6.13 17.15
C ASP A 115 2.88 5.57 17.19
N THR A 116 2.20 5.61 16.05
CA THR A 116 0.75 5.32 15.93
C THR A 116 0.41 4.84 14.52
N SER A 117 -0.75 4.21 14.38
CA SER A 117 -1.38 3.86 13.11
C SER A 117 -2.42 4.89 12.63
N LEU A 118 -2.71 5.94 13.41
CA LEU A 118 -3.75 6.93 13.10
C LEU A 118 -3.22 8.37 13.08
N PHE A 119 -3.55 9.09 12.02
CA PHE A 119 -3.27 10.52 11.84
C PHE A 119 -4.54 11.29 11.54
N GLN A 120 -4.72 12.47 12.12
CA GLN A 120 -5.95 13.25 11.94
C GLN A 120 -5.73 14.75 11.76
N ALA A 121 -6.58 15.38 10.96
CA ALA A 121 -6.76 16.83 10.89
C ALA A 121 -8.23 17.17 11.10
N LYS A 122 -8.51 18.17 11.95
CA LYS A 122 -9.88 18.60 12.26
C LYS A 122 -10.32 19.75 11.37
N ALA A 123 -11.57 19.72 10.91
CA ALA A 123 -12.19 20.75 10.09
C ALA A 123 -11.31 21.23 8.91
N ALA A 124 -10.59 20.30 8.27
CA ALA A 124 -9.68 20.59 7.17
C ALA A 124 -10.44 20.88 5.87
N LEU A 125 -11.51 20.13 5.59
CA LEU A 125 -12.28 20.21 4.33
C LEU A 125 -13.81 20.27 4.56
N PRO A 126 -14.34 21.22 5.33
CA PRO A 126 -15.78 21.27 5.63
C PRO A 126 -16.61 21.50 4.37
N GLY A 127 -17.66 20.71 4.21
CA GLY A 127 -18.59 20.77 3.07
C GLY A 127 -18.04 20.23 1.74
N VAL A 128 -16.81 19.71 1.73
CA VAL A 128 -16.22 19.07 0.55
C VAL A 128 -16.68 17.62 0.50
N LYS A 129 -17.06 17.14 -0.68
CA LYS A 129 -17.49 15.74 -0.87
C LYS A 129 -16.49 14.92 -1.67
N GLU A 130 -15.82 15.60 -2.59
CA GLU A 130 -14.89 15.00 -3.54
C GLU A 130 -13.63 15.85 -3.58
N PHE A 131 -12.47 15.21 -3.59
CA PHE A 131 -11.18 15.87 -3.75
C PHE A 131 -10.11 14.91 -4.25
N GLU A 132 -9.11 15.47 -4.91
CA GLU A 132 -7.84 14.78 -5.22
C GLU A 132 -6.82 15.18 -4.17
N GLY A 133 -5.93 14.25 -3.82
CA GLY A 133 -4.86 14.52 -2.87
C GLY A 133 -3.53 13.88 -3.27
N ILE A 134 -2.47 14.45 -2.73
CA ILE A 134 -1.11 13.92 -2.79
C ILE A 134 -0.61 13.80 -1.35
N ILE A 135 -0.26 12.58 -0.95
CA ILE A 135 0.49 12.33 0.28
C ILE A 135 1.94 12.69 0.01
N GLN A 136 2.47 13.67 0.73
CA GLN A 136 3.80 14.20 0.46
C GLN A 136 4.90 13.18 0.76
N SER A 137 4.81 12.53 1.93
CA SER A 137 5.72 11.46 2.33
C SER A 137 5.13 10.65 3.49
N VAL A 138 5.28 9.33 3.42
CA VAL A 138 5.03 8.40 4.52
C VAL A 138 6.13 7.35 4.55
N THR A 139 6.65 7.04 5.73
CA THR A 139 7.71 6.05 5.93
C THR A 139 7.17 4.91 6.79
N ILE A 140 7.12 3.71 6.20
CA ILE A 140 6.58 2.51 6.83
C ILE A 140 7.67 1.43 6.77
N ASN A 141 8.09 0.90 7.92
CA ASN A 141 9.16 -0.09 8.03
C ASN A 141 10.45 0.29 7.28
N GLY A 142 10.84 1.57 7.38
CA GLY A 142 12.06 2.11 6.75
C GLY A 142 11.97 2.32 5.24
N ARG A 143 10.81 2.04 4.62
CA ARG A 143 10.51 2.36 3.21
C ARG A 143 9.74 3.67 3.14
N SER A 144 10.21 4.62 2.35
CA SER A 144 9.52 5.90 2.12
C SER A 144 8.71 5.84 0.82
N PHE A 145 7.50 6.36 0.90
CA PHE A 145 6.56 6.53 -0.21
C PHE A 145 6.26 8.03 -0.32
N ASP A 146 6.68 8.64 -1.43
CA ASP A 146 6.62 10.08 -1.62
C ASP A 146 5.69 10.42 -2.78
N ASN A 147 4.97 11.54 -2.65
CA ASN A 147 4.05 12.07 -3.66
C ASN A 147 3.02 11.04 -4.16
N VAL A 148 2.42 10.30 -3.24
CA VAL A 148 1.41 9.28 -3.56
C VAL A 148 0.08 9.98 -3.83
N ALA A 149 -0.40 9.91 -5.07
CA ALA A 149 -1.67 10.49 -5.47
C ALA A 149 -2.85 9.59 -5.07
N PHE A 150 -3.98 10.20 -4.77
CA PHE A 150 -5.25 9.51 -4.50
C PHE A 150 -6.46 10.39 -4.82
N SER A 151 -7.61 9.77 -4.97
CA SER A 151 -8.93 10.41 -5.05
C SER A 151 -9.77 10.04 -3.83
N TYR A 152 -10.68 10.93 -3.45
CA TYR A 152 -11.68 10.68 -2.42
C TYR A 152 -13.07 11.12 -2.91
N PRO A 153 -14.12 10.25 -2.85
CA PRO A 153 -14.02 8.82 -2.54
C PRO A 153 -13.08 8.10 -3.54
N ALA A 154 -12.65 6.89 -3.21
CA ALA A 154 -11.79 6.14 -4.12
C ALA A 154 -12.48 6.00 -5.48
N ASP A 155 -11.75 6.25 -6.56
CA ASP A 155 -12.25 5.94 -7.90
C ASP A 155 -12.48 4.43 -7.99
N ASP A 156 -13.73 4.07 -8.30
CA ASP A 156 -14.15 2.74 -8.67
C ASP A 156 -13.65 2.44 -10.08
N ASP A 157 -12.33 2.27 -10.22
CA ASP A 157 -11.73 1.66 -11.40
C ASP A 157 -12.20 0.20 -11.45
N HIS A 158 -13.40 0.00 -12.00
CA HIS A 158 -13.77 -1.20 -12.69
C HIS A 158 -12.69 -1.46 -13.74
N HIS A 159 -11.72 -2.31 -13.41
CA HIS A 159 -10.78 -2.87 -14.36
C HIS A 159 -11.55 -3.67 -15.42
N GLU A 160 -12.08 -2.98 -16.45
CA GLU A 160 -12.35 -3.61 -17.73
C GLU A 160 -10.99 -3.94 -18.36
N HIS A 161 -10.65 -5.22 -18.31
CA HIS A 161 -9.58 -5.84 -19.09
C HIS A 161 -10.12 -6.35 -20.43
#